data_AF-A0A948CQ37-F1
#
_entry.id   AF-A0A948CQ37-F1
#
_cell.length_a   1.000
_cell.length_b   1.000
_cell.length_c   1.000
_cell.angle_alpha   90.00
_cell.angle_beta   90.00
_cell.angle_gamma   90.00
#
_symmetry.space_group_name_H-M   'P 1'
#
loop_
_entity.id
_entity.type
_entity.pdbx_description
1 polymer ?
#
loop_
_entity_poly.entity_id
_entity_poly.type
_entity_poly.pdbx_seq_one_letter_code
_entity_poly.pdbx_strand_id
1 'polypeptide(L)'
;MDPTGGLSKLKMPTMLIDLPIGVLLSKFGAGEHKPGSGSAAALQAMISAQLVITVLDLSLDKNRSKIYGKHHNHFKRMRESINNHLLPNLCELFQHDSDEFDRAIKLRRERDASPDLVEKRRLRNLAEQALIPAIEIPIKIAEISAEIFDYGRFNFQNGFQSARGDSGAAMGGALAAISACISIIELNLLSIKPQDGRESFCKKLIELKKKQANCALEINSCNNELASEHAEFMSLQNALEPFRKRIFVGKALNDGEIELLARRLQRIMWKFRHQIWRHNTPQKHLEILDPKKAIELIDYIYQTESSLGIHIEDGKQFETAGLIDNQKAIIHVSLNASPDTVRFTASHELGHAVLHAQSGLHRDRPLDGGDRQVKDITERQADKFSTYFLMPKLHIIPAFKNRFLTDSFSINESTAFALSAKSVEELITNCRDRYGLALELANSEFYNGKHFLSIAKEFRVSQKAMATRLIELNLIDFSSAERHLVSAT
;
A
#
# COMPACT_ATOMS: atom_id res chain seq x y z
N MET A 1 -60.78 -54.10 16.28
CA MET A 1 -60.87 -52.64 16.52
C MET A 1 -59.54 -52.22 17.10
N ASP A 2 -58.68 -51.69 16.25
CA ASP A 2 -57.41 -51.07 16.65
C ASP A 2 -57.58 -49.56 16.47
N PRO A 3 -57.52 -48.73 17.54
CA PRO A 3 -57.94 -47.34 17.51
C PRO A 3 -56.73 -46.40 17.57
N THR A 4 -55.98 -46.25 16.48
CA THR A 4 -55.12 -45.06 16.32
C THR A 4 -55.11 -44.63 14.87
N GLY A 5 -56.13 -43.82 14.53
CA GLY A 5 -56.24 -43.14 13.25
C GLY A 5 -55.01 -42.28 12.97
N GLY A 6 -54.59 -42.33 11.71
CA GLY A 6 -53.49 -41.54 11.19
C GLY A 6 -53.76 -40.05 11.32
N LEU A 7 -52.93 -39.38 12.12
CA LEU A 7 -52.62 -37.98 11.94
C LEU A 7 -51.43 -37.91 10.99
N SER A 8 -51.71 -37.77 9.70
CA SER A 8 -50.73 -37.27 8.75
C SER A 8 -50.31 -35.88 9.22
N LYS A 9 -49.17 -35.78 9.91
CA LYS A 9 -48.50 -34.50 10.14
C LYS A 9 -48.29 -33.89 8.75
N LEU A 10 -49.09 -32.89 8.39
CA LEU A 10 -48.81 -32.02 7.25
C LEU A 10 -47.39 -31.51 7.46
N LYS A 11 -46.43 -32.03 6.69
CA LYS A 11 -45.09 -31.46 6.61
C LYS A 11 -45.32 -30.02 6.14
N MET A 12 -45.02 -29.06 7.02
CA MET A 12 -44.87 -27.66 6.61
C MET A 12 -43.99 -27.62 5.36
N PRO A 13 -44.35 -26.85 4.32
CA PRO A 13 -43.50 -26.73 3.15
C PRO A 13 -42.10 -26.27 3.58
N THR A 14 -41.07 -27.01 3.18
CA THR A 14 -39.68 -26.68 3.51
C THR A 14 -39.30 -25.37 2.83
N MET A 15 -38.85 -24.39 3.61
CA MET A 15 -38.42 -23.08 3.11
C MET A 15 -37.18 -23.25 2.22
N LEU A 16 -37.04 -22.42 1.19
CA LEU A 16 -35.91 -22.48 0.28
C LEU A 16 -34.56 -22.30 0.98
N ILE A 17 -34.51 -21.46 2.02
CA ILE A 17 -33.29 -21.15 2.78
C ILE A 17 -32.76 -22.35 3.58
N ASP A 18 -33.65 -23.29 3.93
CA ASP A 18 -33.32 -24.48 4.72
C ASP A 18 -32.85 -25.65 3.83
N LEU A 19 -32.92 -25.50 2.50
CA LEU A 19 -32.49 -26.53 1.57
C LEU A 19 -30.95 -26.61 1.52
N PRO A 20 -30.37 -27.82 1.49
CA PRO A 20 -28.95 -27.98 1.21
C PRO A 20 -28.60 -27.29 -0.11
N ILE A 21 -27.46 -26.59 -0.15
CA ILE A 21 -27.08 -25.79 -1.33
C ILE A 21 -27.06 -26.61 -2.63
N GLY A 22 -26.62 -27.88 -2.57
CA GLY A 22 -26.65 -28.76 -3.74
C GLY A 22 -28.06 -29.01 -4.28
N VAL A 23 -29.06 -29.18 -3.39
CA VAL A 23 -30.47 -29.36 -3.77
C VAL A 23 -31.03 -28.06 -4.34
N LEU A 24 -30.71 -26.92 -3.73
CA LEU A 24 -31.17 -25.62 -4.18
C LEU A 24 -30.64 -25.29 -5.58
N LEU A 25 -29.36 -25.56 -5.84
CA LEU A 25 -28.74 -25.38 -7.17
C LEU A 25 -29.37 -26.30 -8.22
N SER A 26 -29.61 -27.57 -7.89
CA SER A 26 -30.31 -28.48 -8.80
C SER A 26 -31.72 -27.97 -9.13
N LYS A 27 -32.43 -27.38 -8.17
CA LYS A 27 -33.75 -26.79 -8.40
C LYS A 27 -33.72 -25.59 -9.35
N PHE A 28 -32.76 -24.68 -9.20
CA PHE A 28 -32.59 -23.57 -10.16
C PHE A 28 -32.29 -24.06 -11.58
N GLY A 29 -31.56 -25.18 -11.73
CA GLY A 29 -31.19 -25.77 -13.02
C GLY A 29 -32.22 -26.73 -13.62
N ALA A 30 -33.33 -27.03 -12.92
CA ALA A 30 -34.26 -28.09 -13.32
C ALA A 30 -35.18 -27.73 -14.51
N GLY A 31 -35.19 -26.46 -14.95
CA GLY A 31 -36.13 -25.98 -15.96
C GLY A 31 -37.58 -25.88 -15.47
N GLU A 32 -37.79 -26.04 -14.16
CA GLU A 32 -39.08 -25.78 -13.51
C GLU A 32 -39.30 -24.26 -13.34
N HIS A 33 -40.55 -23.87 -13.08
CA HIS A 33 -40.88 -22.46 -12.86
C HIS A 33 -40.55 -21.95 -11.45
N LYS A 34 -40.15 -22.83 -10.51
CA LYS A 34 -39.77 -22.45 -9.14
C LYS A 34 -38.60 -23.29 -8.59
N PRO A 35 -37.65 -22.71 -7.83
CA PRO A 35 -37.47 -21.28 -7.59
C PRO A 35 -36.97 -20.56 -8.86
N GLY A 36 -37.43 -19.33 -9.05
CA GLY A 36 -37.19 -18.55 -10.27
C GLY A 36 -35.99 -17.60 -10.18
N SER A 37 -35.81 -16.79 -11.21
CA SER A 37 -34.71 -15.81 -11.29
C SER A 37 -34.78 -14.71 -10.22
N GLY A 38 -35.97 -14.36 -9.71
CA GLY A 38 -36.11 -13.40 -8.60
C GLY A 38 -35.55 -13.97 -7.30
N SER A 39 -35.85 -15.22 -7.01
CA SER A 39 -35.30 -15.99 -5.89
C SER A 39 -33.78 -16.10 -6.01
N ALA A 40 -33.25 -16.35 -7.21
CA ALA A 40 -31.80 -16.35 -7.47
C ALA A 40 -31.17 -14.97 -7.19
N ALA A 41 -31.83 -13.88 -7.60
CA ALA A 41 -31.36 -12.51 -7.33
C ALA A 41 -31.35 -12.20 -5.82
N ALA A 42 -32.37 -12.62 -5.07
CA ALA A 42 -32.40 -12.48 -3.61
C ALA A 42 -31.26 -13.25 -2.95
N LEU A 43 -31.01 -14.50 -3.36
CA LEU A 43 -29.88 -15.29 -2.87
C LEU A 43 -28.53 -14.62 -3.13
N GLN A 44 -28.35 -14.08 -4.33
CA GLN A 44 -27.14 -13.35 -4.70
C GLN A 44 -26.94 -12.08 -3.87
N ALA A 45 -28.01 -11.35 -3.56
CA ALA A 45 -27.98 -10.21 -2.66
C ALA A 45 -27.62 -10.63 -1.22
N MET A 46 -28.14 -11.76 -0.72
CA MET A 46 -27.79 -12.28 0.61
C MET A 46 -26.31 -12.65 0.72
N ILE A 47 -25.75 -13.30 -0.30
CA ILE A 47 -24.30 -13.61 -0.36
C ILE A 47 -23.50 -12.31 -0.32
N SER A 48 -23.92 -11.30 -1.10
CA SER A 48 -23.27 -9.99 -1.15
C SER A 48 -23.30 -9.30 0.22
N ALA A 49 -24.44 -9.31 0.91
CA ALA A 49 -24.57 -8.79 2.27
C ALA A 49 -23.63 -9.47 3.28
N GLN A 50 -23.47 -10.78 3.19
CA GLN A 50 -22.56 -11.52 4.06
C GLN A 50 -21.09 -11.17 3.80
N LEU A 51 -20.69 -10.97 2.53
CA LEU A 51 -19.34 -10.50 2.21
C LEU A 51 -19.08 -9.08 2.73
N VAL A 52 -20.09 -8.19 2.69
CA VAL A 52 -20.02 -6.88 3.34
C VAL A 52 -19.79 -7.05 4.84
N ILE A 53 -20.55 -7.91 5.53
CA ILE A 53 -20.39 -8.19 6.97
C ILE A 53 -18.97 -8.69 7.28
N THR A 54 -18.42 -9.61 6.49
CA THR A 54 -17.05 -10.12 6.68
C THR A 54 -16.03 -8.98 6.74
N VAL A 55 -16.11 -8.03 5.80
CA VAL A 55 -15.20 -6.89 5.77
C VAL A 55 -15.47 -5.94 6.93
N LEU A 56 -16.73 -5.72 7.32
CA LEU A 56 -17.07 -4.91 8.50
C LEU A 56 -16.45 -5.50 9.78
N ASP A 57 -16.55 -6.80 9.97
CA ASP A 57 -16.05 -7.48 11.17
C ASP A 57 -14.52 -7.46 11.24
N LEU A 58 -13.85 -7.67 10.12
CA LEU A 58 -12.39 -7.49 10.02
C LEU A 58 -11.97 -6.04 10.32
N SER A 59 -12.78 -5.07 9.88
CA SER A 59 -12.51 -3.63 10.09
C SER A 59 -12.76 -3.18 11.53
N LEU A 60 -13.71 -3.80 12.23
CA LEU A 60 -14.08 -3.51 13.62
C LEU A 60 -13.17 -4.19 14.66
N ASP A 61 -12.22 -5.03 14.21
CA ASP A 61 -11.26 -5.70 15.08
C ASP A 61 -10.49 -4.69 15.95
N LYS A 62 -10.44 -4.96 17.26
CA LYS A 62 -9.76 -4.11 18.25
C LYS A 62 -8.30 -3.86 17.88
N ASN A 63 -7.62 -4.88 17.35
CA ASN A 63 -6.21 -4.80 16.94
C ASN A 63 -5.99 -3.83 15.77
N ARG A 64 -7.03 -3.50 15.00
CA ARG A 64 -6.96 -2.61 13.84
C ARG A 64 -7.57 -1.22 14.11
N SER A 65 -8.02 -0.96 15.34
CA SER A 65 -8.69 0.30 15.73
C SER A 65 -7.84 1.54 15.45
N LYS A 66 -6.51 1.44 15.52
CA LYS A 66 -5.60 2.55 15.21
C LYS A 66 -5.73 3.03 13.74
N ILE A 67 -6.07 2.12 12.83
CA ILE A 67 -6.15 2.40 11.39
C ILE A 67 -7.59 2.74 10.99
N TYR A 68 -8.57 1.96 11.47
CA TYR A 68 -9.97 2.06 11.01
C TYR A 68 -10.94 2.71 12.01
N GLY A 69 -10.46 3.06 13.21
CA GLY A 69 -11.25 3.57 14.34
C GLY A 69 -12.18 4.74 13.99
N LYS A 70 -11.74 5.63 13.09
CA LYS A 70 -12.52 6.80 12.62
C LYS A 70 -13.87 6.43 11.99
N HIS A 71 -14.02 5.21 11.45
CA HIS A 71 -15.23 4.75 10.77
C HIS A 71 -16.03 3.73 11.57
N HIS A 72 -15.59 3.34 12.79
CA HIS A 72 -16.22 2.26 13.56
C HIS A 72 -17.72 2.46 13.81
N ASN A 73 -18.16 3.68 14.14
CA ASN A 73 -19.58 3.95 14.36
C ASN A 73 -20.40 3.74 13.09
N HIS A 74 -19.85 4.09 11.93
CA HIS A 74 -20.52 3.85 10.65
C HIS A 74 -20.55 2.35 10.32
N PHE A 75 -19.44 1.63 10.51
CA PHE A 75 -19.39 0.18 10.33
C PHE A 75 -20.41 -0.56 11.20
N LYS A 76 -20.57 -0.17 12.47
CA LYS A 76 -21.57 -0.76 13.37
C LYS A 76 -23.00 -0.53 12.85
N ARG A 77 -23.33 0.68 12.43
CA ARG A 77 -24.66 1.00 11.87
C ARG A 77 -24.95 0.19 10.60
N MET A 78 -23.99 0.07 9.69
CA MET A 78 -24.16 -0.77 8.49
C MET A 78 -24.36 -2.23 8.86
N ARG A 79 -23.55 -2.77 9.78
CA ARG A 79 -23.70 -4.15 10.28
C ARG A 79 -25.07 -4.39 10.90
N GLU A 80 -25.55 -3.46 11.71
CA GLU A 80 -26.88 -3.51 12.32
C GLU A 80 -27.99 -3.44 11.26
N SER A 81 -27.87 -2.56 10.26
CA SER A 81 -28.82 -2.49 9.13
C SER A 81 -28.89 -3.83 8.40
N ILE A 82 -27.74 -4.41 8.04
CA ILE A 82 -27.69 -5.68 7.31
C ILE A 82 -28.32 -6.82 8.12
N ASN A 83 -27.91 -6.99 9.37
CA ASN A 83 -28.36 -8.13 10.19
C ASN A 83 -29.83 -8.02 10.62
N ASN A 84 -30.30 -6.82 10.94
CA ASN A 84 -31.62 -6.65 11.53
C ASN A 84 -32.69 -6.29 10.50
N HIS A 85 -32.31 -5.87 9.29
CA HIS A 85 -33.26 -5.40 8.27
C HIS A 85 -33.01 -6.05 6.91
N LEU A 86 -31.82 -5.88 6.31
CA LEU A 86 -31.62 -6.26 4.90
C LEU A 86 -31.64 -7.79 4.69
N LEU A 87 -30.89 -8.55 5.49
CA LEU A 87 -30.86 -10.02 5.39
C LEU A 87 -32.22 -10.66 5.71
N PRO A 88 -32.91 -10.32 6.83
CA PRO A 88 -34.25 -10.85 7.09
C PRO A 88 -35.22 -10.58 5.95
N ASN A 89 -35.26 -9.35 5.43
CA ASN A 89 -36.15 -8.99 4.31
C ASN A 89 -35.80 -9.79 3.04
N LEU A 90 -34.52 -9.99 2.73
CA LEU A 90 -34.11 -10.80 1.59
C LEU A 90 -34.50 -12.27 1.76
N CYS A 91 -34.40 -12.84 2.97
CA CYS A 91 -34.85 -14.20 3.26
C CYS A 91 -36.36 -14.36 3.02
N GLU A 92 -37.17 -13.38 3.43
CA GLU A 92 -38.61 -13.38 3.17
C GLU A 92 -38.91 -13.26 1.67
N LEU A 93 -38.27 -12.30 0.99
CA LEU A 93 -38.44 -12.09 -0.46
C LEU A 93 -37.98 -13.30 -1.27
N PHE A 94 -36.94 -14.00 -0.82
CA PHE A 94 -36.42 -15.22 -1.43
C PHE A 94 -37.47 -16.32 -1.50
N GLN A 95 -38.24 -16.52 -0.43
CA GLN A 95 -39.35 -17.47 -0.41
C GLN A 95 -40.56 -16.93 -1.18
N HIS A 96 -40.92 -15.67 -0.93
CA HIS A 96 -42.15 -15.08 -1.45
C HIS A 96 -42.14 -14.96 -2.99
N ASP A 97 -40.99 -14.68 -3.61
CA ASP A 97 -40.84 -14.67 -5.07
C ASP A 97 -41.24 -16.03 -5.69
N SER A 98 -40.71 -17.12 -5.13
CA SER A 98 -41.01 -18.47 -5.59
C SER A 98 -42.49 -18.81 -5.46
N ASP A 99 -43.12 -18.41 -4.34
CA ASP A 99 -44.51 -18.74 -4.05
C ASP A 99 -45.50 -17.94 -4.91
N GLU A 100 -45.29 -16.63 -5.08
CA GLU A 100 -46.15 -15.79 -5.91
C GLU A 100 -46.03 -16.13 -7.40
N PHE A 101 -44.82 -16.49 -7.85
CA PHE A 101 -44.65 -16.95 -9.23
C PHE A 101 -45.33 -18.32 -9.47
N ASP A 102 -45.23 -19.26 -8.52
CA ASP A 102 -45.95 -20.54 -8.58
C ASP A 102 -47.47 -20.33 -8.67
N ARG A 103 -48.00 -19.39 -7.89
CA ARG A 103 -49.42 -19.00 -7.92
C ARG A 103 -49.84 -18.48 -9.30
N ALA A 104 -49.06 -17.57 -9.88
CA ALA A 104 -49.36 -17.02 -11.21
C ALA A 104 -49.32 -18.07 -12.32
N ILE A 105 -48.43 -19.08 -12.21
CA ILE A 105 -48.36 -20.19 -13.17
C ILE A 105 -49.55 -21.15 -13.00
N LYS A 106 -49.94 -21.49 -11.78
CA LYS A 106 -51.11 -22.33 -11.50
C LYS A 106 -52.39 -21.73 -12.07
N LEU A 107 -52.64 -20.44 -11.82
CA LEU A 107 -53.80 -19.73 -12.36
C LEU A 107 -53.83 -19.74 -13.90
N ARG A 108 -52.67 -19.63 -14.55
CA ARG A 108 -52.56 -19.73 -16.02
C ARG A 108 -52.89 -21.14 -16.53
N ARG A 109 -52.40 -22.18 -15.86
CA ARG A 109 -52.70 -23.58 -16.23
C ARG A 109 -54.19 -23.90 -16.06
N GLU A 110 -54.79 -23.48 -14.95
CA GLU A 110 -56.23 -23.63 -14.69
C GLU A 110 -57.07 -22.90 -15.74
N ARG A 111 -56.68 -21.67 -16.07
CA ARG A 111 -57.32 -20.89 -17.14
C ARG A 111 -57.28 -21.63 -18.47
N ASP A 112 -56.13 -22.17 -18.85
CA ASP A 112 -55.94 -22.80 -20.15
C ASP A 112 -56.73 -24.11 -20.27
N ALA A 113 -56.85 -24.85 -19.15
CA ALA A 113 -57.63 -26.07 -19.05
C ALA A 113 -59.15 -25.87 -18.97
N SER A 114 -59.62 -24.70 -18.52
CA SER A 114 -61.06 -24.48 -18.32
C SER A 114 -61.84 -24.38 -19.65
N PRO A 115 -62.93 -25.15 -19.84
CA PRO A 115 -63.77 -25.05 -21.04
C PRO A 115 -64.77 -23.87 -20.98
N ASP A 116 -65.08 -23.35 -19.79
CA ASP A 116 -66.01 -22.24 -19.61
C ASP A 116 -65.34 -20.87 -19.88
N LEU A 117 -65.92 -20.10 -20.78
CA LEU A 117 -65.45 -18.77 -21.16
C LEU A 117 -65.52 -17.75 -20.01
N VAL A 118 -66.53 -17.85 -19.14
CA VAL A 118 -66.69 -16.94 -18.00
C VAL A 118 -65.61 -17.23 -16.96
N GLU A 119 -65.42 -18.50 -16.62
CA GLU A 119 -64.36 -18.92 -15.70
C GLU A 119 -62.95 -18.63 -16.27
N LYS A 120 -62.73 -18.83 -17.57
CA LYS A 120 -61.49 -18.41 -18.25
C LYS A 120 -61.18 -16.94 -18.06
N ARG A 121 -62.20 -16.07 -18.16
CA ARG A 121 -62.04 -14.62 -17.93
C ARG A 121 -61.71 -14.33 -16.47
N ARG A 122 -62.38 -14.99 -15.52
CA ARG A 122 -62.13 -14.85 -14.08
C ARG A 122 -60.69 -15.24 -13.72
N LEU A 123 -60.24 -16.41 -14.16
CA LEU A 123 -58.88 -16.92 -13.91
C LEU A 123 -57.82 -16.06 -14.59
N ARG A 124 -58.10 -15.50 -15.78
CA ARG A 124 -57.22 -14.51 -16.42
C ARG A 124 -57.03 -13.28 -15.53
N ASN A 125 -58.11 -12.69 -15.01
CA ASN A 125 -58.01 -11.51 -14.15
C ASN A 125 -57.25 -11.83 -12.86
N LEU A 126 -57.45 -13.01 -12.27
CA LEU A 126 -56.69 -13.43 -11.08
C LEU A 126 -55.20 -13.63 -11.39
N ALA A 127 -54.87 -14.22 -12.54
CA ALA A 127 -53.48 -14.38 -12.98
C ALA A 127 -52.80 -13.03 -13.22
N GLU A 128 -53.54 -12.05 -13.78
CA GLU A 128 -53.07 -10.67 -13.96
C GLU A 128 -52.83 -9.98 -12.60
N GLN A 129 -53.73 -10.14 -11.63
CA GLN A 129 -53.54 -9.60 -10.28
C GLN A 129 -52.34 -10.25 -9.56
N ALA A 130 -52.12 -11.54 -9.75
CA ALA A 130 -50.96 -12.26 -9.20
C ALA A 130 -49.61 -11.79 -9.79
N LEU A 131 -49.61 -11.05 -10.91
CA LEU A 131 -48.39 -10.45 -11.47
C LEU A 131 -47.94 -9.20 -10.71
N ILE A 132 -48.82 -8.53 -9.96
CA ILE A 132 -48.45 -7.30 -9.23
C ILE A 132 -47.38 -7.60 -8.17
N PRO A 133 -47.55 -8.59 -7.26
CA PRO A 133 -46.48 -9.00 -6.35
C PRO A 133 -45.21 -9.47 -7.07
N ALA A 134 -45.35 -10.11 -8.23
CA ALA A 134 -44.22 -10.56 -9.05
C ALA A 134 -43.40 -9.39 -9.68
N ILE A 135 -43.87 -8.15 -9.58
CA ILE A 135 -43.11 -6.93 -9.92
C ILE A 135 -42.58 -6.26 -8.65
N GLU A 136 -43.42 -6.16 -7.61
CA GLU A 136 -43.06 -5.51 -6.34
C GLU A 136 -41.90 -6.21 -5.63
N ILE A 137 -41.86 -7.54 -5.66
CA ILE A 137 -40.81 -8.33 -5.01
C ILE A 137 -39.43 -8.06 -5.65
N PRO A 138 -39.23 -8.19 -6.98
CA PRO A 138 -37.99 -7.78 -7.63
C PRO A 138 -37.59 -6.32 -7.38
N ILE A 139 -38.55 -5.39 -7.31
CA ILE A 139 -38.26 -3.99 -6.98
C ILE A 139 -37.59 -3.91 -5.60
N LYS A 140 -38.19 -4.54 -4.57
CA LYS A 140 -37.63 -4.55 -3.21
C LYS A 140 -36.27 -5.22 -3.14
N ILE A 141 -36.08 -6.34 -3.85
CA ILE A 141 -34.78 -7.03 -3.92
C ILE A 141 -33.73 -6.10 -4.55
N ALA A 142 -34.07 -5.39 -5.63
CA ALA A 142 -33.15 -4.46 -6.29
C ALA A 142 -32.79 -3.26 -5.41
N GLU A 143 -33.76 -2.71 -4.66
CA GLU A 143 -33.53 -1.61 -3.71
C GLU A 143 -32.59 -2.03 -2.57
N ILE A 144 -32.83 -3.19 -1.95
CA ILE A 144 -31.95 -3.73 -0.91
C ILE A 144 -30.56 -4.03 -1.47
N SER A 145 -30.49 -4.60 -2.68
CA SER A 145 -29.22 -4.87 -3.37
C SER A 145 -28.44 -3.58 -3.63
N ALA A 146 -29.13 -2.49 -3.98
CA ALA A 146 -28.51 -1.18 -4.17
C ALA A 146 -27.92 -0.62 -2.85
N GLU A 147 -28.58 -0.85 -1.71
CA GLU A 147 -28.04 -0.48 -0.40
C GLU A 147 -26.81 -1.33 -0.02
N ILE A 148 -26.86 -2.64 -0.27
CA ILE A 148 -25.72 -3.55 -0.06
C ILE A 148 -24.54 -3.13 -0.94
N PHE A 149 -24.79 -2.73 -2.18
CA PHE A 149 -23.77 -2.19 -3.08
C PHE A 149 -23.08 -0.97 -2.46
N ASP A 150 -23.86 -0.01 -1.94
CA ASP A 150 -23.32 1.21 -1.34
C ASP A 150 -22.47 0.90 -0.09
N TYR A 151 -22.89 -0.06 0.74
CA TYR A 151 -22.08 -0.55 1.86
C TYR A 151 -20.79 -1.26 1.39
N GLY A 152 -20.88 -2.07 0.34
CA GLY A 152 -19.72 -2.70 -0.31
C GLY A 152 -18.72 -1.66 -0.80
N ARG A 153 -19.19 -0.60 -1.48
CA ARG A 153 -18.34 0.52 -1.92
C ARG A 153 -17.69 1.24 -0.75
N PHE A 154 -18.45 1.55 0.30
CA PHE A 154 -17.90 2.20 1.47
C PHE A 154 -16.79 1.35 2.11
N ASN A 155 -17.02 0.04 2.24
CA ASN A 155 -16.05 -0.92 2.76
C ASN A 155 -14.80 -1.02 1.88
N PHE A 156 -14.96 -1.00 0.57
CA PHE A 156 -13.83 -1.02 -0.36
C PHE A 156 -12.87 0.15 -0.08
N GLN A 157 -13.41 1.35 0.12
CA GLN A 157 -12.63 2.57 0.32
C GLN A 157 -12.09 2.70 1.75
N ASN A 158 -12.90 2.34 2.76
CA ASN A 158 -12.64 2.73 4.14
C ASN A 158 -12.43 1.55 5.09
N GLY A 159 -12.81 0.34 4.67
CA GLY A 159 -12.67 -0.89 5.45
C GLY A 159 -11.28 -1.51 5.35
N PHE A 160 -11.18 -2.74 5.83
CA PHE A 160 -9.93 -3.48 5.88
C PHE A 160 -9.37 -3.74 4.48
N GLN A 161 -8.24 -3.09 4.19
CA GLN A 161 -7.72 -2.96 2.83
C GLN A 161 -7.31 -4.30 2.20
N SER A 162 -6.89 -5.27 3.01
CA SER A 162 -6.55 -6.62 2.54
C SER A 162 -7.76 -7.46 2.14
N ALA A 163 -8.97 -7.06 2.56
CA ALA A 163 -10.23 -7.70 2.20
C ALA A 163 -11.04 -6.89 1.16
N ARG A 164 -10.39 -5.96 0.44
CA ARG A 164 -11.03 -5.21 -0.66
C ARG A 164 -11.59 -6.12 -1.77
N GLY A 165 -10.99 -7.30 -1.96
CA GLY A 165 -11.51 -8.33 -2.87
C GLY A 165 -12.94 -8.75 -2.52
N ASP A 166 -13.23 -8.98 -1.24
CA ASP A 166 -14.57 -9.36 -0.75
C ASP A 166 -15.58 -8.20 -0.94
N SER A 167 -15.13 -6.95 -0.74
CA SER A 167 -15.95 -5.77 -1.02
C SER A 167 -16.30 -5.65 -2.50
N GLY A 168 -15.33 -5.86 -3.39
CA GLY A 168 -15.54 -5.87 -4.84
C GLY A 168 -16.47 -7.00 -5.28
N ALA A 169 -16.31 -8.21 -4.72
CA ALA A 169 -17.19 -9.33 -4.98
C ALA A 169 -18.63 -9.05 -4.52
N ALA A 170 -18.82 -8.43 -3.35
CA ALA A 170 -20.13 -8.01 -2.85
C ALA A 170 -20.79 -6.97 -3.78
N MET A 171 -20.04 -5.96 -4.22
CA MET A 171 -20.53 -4.95 -5.16
C MET A 171 -20.94 -5.59 -6.49
N GLY A 172 -20.12 -6.49 -7.04
CA GLY A 172 -20.42 -7.21 -8.28
C GLY A 172 -21.66 -8.10 -8.14
N GLY A 173 -21.77 -8.81 -7.02
CA GLY A 173 -22.94 -9.63 -6.69
C GLY A 173 -24.22 -8.80 -6.62
N ALA A 174 -24.19 -7.69 -5.88
CA ALA A 174 -25.31 -6.77 -5.74
C ALA A 174 -25.72 -6.15 -7.09
N LEU A 175 -24.77 -5.71 -7.93
CA LEU A 175 -25.07 -5.16 -9.26
C LEU A 175 -25.76 -6.21 -10.17
N ALA A 176 -25.31 -7.46 -10.12
CA ALA A 176 -25.92 -8.53 -10.89
C ALA A 176 -27.33 -8.87 -10.38
N ALA A 177 -27.58 -8.81 -9.06
CA ALA A 177 -28.93 -8.92 -8.50
C ALA A 177 -29.85 -7.79 -8.99
N ILE A 178 -29.39 -6.52 -8.95
CA ILE A 178 -30.14 -5.37 -9.49
C ILE A 178 -30.47 -5.59 -10.98
N SER A 179 -29.48 -6.04 -11.76
CA SER A 179 -29.63 -6.28 -13.19
C SER A 179 -30.67 -7.37 -13.48
N ALA A 180 -30.63 -8.48 -12.74
CA ALA A 180 -31.59 -9.56 -12.85
C ALA A 180 -33.01 -9.07 -12.51
N CYS A 181 -33.18 -8.32 -11.42
CA CYS A 181 -34.47 -7.76 -11.03
C CYS A 181 -35.03 -6.80 -12.08
N ILE A 182 -34.21 -5.92 -12.67
CA ILE A 182 -34.63 -5.03 -13.76
C ILE A 182 -35.21 -5.83 -14.94
N SER A 183 -34.54 -6.90 -15.38
CA SER A 183 -35.03 -7.74 -16.47
C SER A 183 -36.35 -8.45 -16.13
N ILE A 184 -36.51 -8.90 -14.89
CA ILE A 184 -37.75 -9.55 -14.43
C ILE A 184 -38.90 -8.53 -14.41
N ILE A 185 -38.66 -7.33 -13.89
CA ILE A 185 -39.65 -6.23 -13.85
C ILE A 185 -40.10 -5.89 -15.27
N GLU A 186 -39.16 -5.71 -16.20
CA GLU A 186 -39.47 -5.41 -17.60
C GLU A 186 -40.34 -6.48 -18.24
N LEU A 187 -40.00 -7.75 -18.04
CA LEU A 187 -40.75 -8.88 -18.58
C LEU A 187 -42.19 -8.91 -18.04
N ASN A 188 -42.37 -8.70 -16.75
CA ASN A 188 -43.69 -8.68 -16.13
C ASN A 188 -44.51 -7.45 -16.54
N LEU A 189 -43.88 -6.29 -16.78
CA LEU A 189 -44.55 -5.07 -17.26
C LEU A 189 -45.13 -5.19 -18.67
N LEU A 190 -44.67 -6.16 -19.48
CA LEU A 190 -45.29 -6.46 -20.78
C LEU A 190 -46.73 -6.98 -20.64
N SER A 191 -47.06 -7.57 -19.49
CA SER A 191 -48.34 -8.22 -19.23
C SER A 191 -49.31 -7.39 -18.37
N ILE A 192 -48.85 -6.27 -17.80
CA ILE A 192 -49.65 -5.39 -16.93
C ILE A 192 -50.36 -4.29 -17.72
N LYS A 193 -51.62 -4.01 -17.36
CA LYS A 193 -52.44 -2.95 -17.95
C LYS A 193 -52.18 -1.59 -17.26
N PRO A 194 -52.43 -0.45 -17.93
CA PRO A 194 -52.19 0.87 -17.37
C PRO A 194 -52.87 1.12 -16.01
N GLN A 195 -54.11 0.64 -15.86
CA GLN A 195 -54.91 0.82 -14.63
C GLN A 195 -54.37 0.08 -13.40
N ASP A 196 -53.47 -0.90 -13.58
CA ASP A 196 -52.94 -1.73 -12.50
C ASP A 196 -51.61 -1.17 -11.95
N GLY A 197 -51.47 0.16 -11.92
CA GLY A 197 -50.30 0.84 -11.35
C GLY A 197 -49.05 0.88 -12.23
N ARG A 198 -49.16 0.54 -13.52
CA ARG A 198 -48.04 0.46 -14.48
C ARG A 198 -47.12 1.68 -14.47
N GLU A 199 -47.70 2.89 -14.41
CA GLU A 199 -46.91 4.13 -14.42
C GLU A 199 -45.95 4.24 -13.23
N SER A 200 -46.40 3.82 -12.04
CA SER A 200 -45.58 3.82 -10.81
C SER A 200 -44.40 2.86 -10.96
N PHE A 201 -44.66 1.63 -11.43
CA PHE A 201 -43.60 0.65 -11.68
C PHE A 201 -42.62 1.10 -12.74
N CYS A 202 -43.08 1.75 -13.82
CA CYS A 202 -42.20 2.33 -14.83
C CYS A 202 -41.27 3.41 -14.25
N LYS A 203 -41.78 4.29 -13.35
CA LYS A 203 -40.95 5.29 -12.66
C LYS A 203 -39.86 4.61 -11.82
N LYS A 204 -40.25 3.61 -11.03
CA LYS A 204 -39.31 2.85 -10.20
C LYS A 204 -38.25 2.11 -11.03
N LEU A 205 -38.66 1.51 -12.14
CA LEU A 205 -37.75 0.86 -13.08
C LEU A 205 -36.71 1.83 -13.65
N ILE A 206 -37.12 3.06 -14.01
CA ILE A 206 -36.19 4.10 -14.49
C ILE A 206 -35.16 4.46 -13.40
N GLU A 207 -35.58 4.60 -12.15
CA GLU A 207 -34.67 4.85 -11.02
C GLU A 207 -33.67 3.70 -10.84
N LEU A 208 -34.15 2.46 -10.87
CA LEU A 208 -33.29 1.28 -10.74
C LEU A 208 -32.28 1.18 -11.88
N LYS A 209 -32.66 1.46 -13.13
CA LYS A 209 -31.74 1.52 -14.27
C LYS A 209 -30.67 2.60 -14.11
N LYS A 210 -31.03 3.78 -13.60
CA LYS A 210 -30.05 4.84 -13.27
C LYS A 210 -29.09 4.37 -12.19
N LYS A 211 -29.60 3.75 -11.12
CA LYS A 211 -28.77 3.20 -10.04
C LYS A 211 -27.83 2.10 -10.57
N GLN A 212 -28.32 1.18 -11.38
CA GLN A 212 -27.52 0.13 -12.04
C GLN A 212 -26.36 0.71 -12.84
N ALA A 213 -26.63 1.72 -13.70
CA ALA A 213 -25.59 2.38 -14.50
C ALA A 213 -24.52 3.04 -13.62
N ASN A 214 -24.92 3.73 -12.55
CA ASN A 214 -24.00 4.35 -11.61
C ASN A 214 -23.15 3.29 -10.87
N CYS A 215 -23.77 2.21 -10.38
CA CYS A 215 -23.09 1.10 -9.74
C CYS A 215 -22.03 0.46 -10.67
N ALA A 216 -22.33 0.28 -11.96
CA ALA A 216 -21.38 -0.24 -12.94
C ALA A 216 -20.16 0.70 -13.12
N LEU A 217 -20.39 2.02 -13.18
CA LEU A 217 -19.30 3.00 -13.24
C LEU A 217 -18.43 2.98 -11.98
N GLU A 218 -19.05 2.85 -10.80
CA GLU A 218 -18.33 2.81 -9.52
C GLU A 218 -17.49 1.54 -9.36
N ILE A 219 -17.98 0.37 -9.79
CA ILE A 219 -17.17 -0.86 -9.86
C ILE A 219 -15.95 -0.65 -10.75
N ASN A 220 -16.15 -0.10 -11.96
CA ASN A 220 -15.04 0.13 -12.89
C ASN A 220 -14.00 1.08 -12.30
N SER A 221 -14.44 2.14 -11.60
CA SER A 221 -13.54 3.04 -10.88
C SER A 221 -12.73 2.29 -9.81
N CYS A 222 -13.37 1.45 -9.01
CA CYS A 222 -12.69 0.68 -7.96
C CYS A 222 -11.67 -0.31 -8.53
N ASN A 223 -12.02 -0.97 -9.65
CA ASN A 223 -11.11 -1.87 -10.35
C ASN A 223 -9.90 -1.12 -10.93
N ASN A 224 -10.12 0.06 -11.51
CA ASN A 224 -9.04 0.91 -12.02
C ASN A 224 -8.11 1.40 -10.91
N GLU A 225 -8.64 1.71 -9.72
CA GLU A 225 -7.84 2.07 -8.54
C GLU A 225 -6.88 0.93 -8.16
N LEU A 226 -7.39 -0.31 -8.04
CA LEU A 226 -6.54 -1.49 -7.76
C LEU A 226 -5.52 -1.75 -8.87
N ALA A 227 -5.91 -1.59 -10.14
CA ALA A 227 -5.00 -1.76 -11.26
C ALA A 227 -3.87 -0.73 -11.23
N SER A 228 -4.18 0.52 -10.88
CA SER A 228 -3.20 1.59 -10.72
C SER A 228 -2.24 1.29 -9.58
N GLU A 229 -2.74 0.91 -8.40
CA GLU A 229 -1.91 0.52 -7.25
C GLU A 229 -0.99 -0.67 -7.59
N HIS A 230 -1.52 -1.65 -8.31
CA HIS A 230 -0.73 -2.80 -8.76
C HIS A 230 0.38 -2.39 -9.74
N ALA A 231 0.07 -1.56 -10.74
CA ALA A 231 1.05 -1.06 -11.69
C ALA A 231 2.15 -0.23 -11.00
N GLU A 232 1.74 0.59 -10.03
CA GLU A 232 2.63 1.37 -9.18
C GLU A 232 3.57 0.49 -8.35
N PHE A 233 3.04 -0.54 -7.70
CA PHE A 233 3.82 -1.53 -6.96
C PHE A 233 4.83 -2.23 -7.87
N MET A 234 4.38 -2.70 -9.04
CA MET A 234 5.25 -3.36 -10.02
C MET A 234 6.35 -2.42 -10.53
N SER A 235 6.06 -1.13 -10.72
CA SER A 235 7.07 -0.14 -11.11
C SER A 235 8.19 -0.02 -10.08
N LEU A 236 7.86 -0.03 -8.78
CA LEU A 236 8.85 -0.06 -7.69
C LEU A 236 9.63 -1.37 -7.70
N GLN A 237 8.96 -2.53 -7.81
CA GLN A 237 9.62 -3.83 -7.84
C GLN A 237 10.64 -3.92 -8.99
N ASN A 238 10.25 -3.53 -10.20
CA ASN A 238 11.12 -3.54 -11.38
C ASN A 238 12.29 -2.55 -11.23
N ALA A 239 12.08 -1.41 -10.58
CA ALA A 239 13.15 -0.45 -10.34
C ALA A 239 14.21 -0.99 -9.36
N LEU A 240 13.79 -1.79 -8.38
CA LEU A 240 14.65 -2.41 -7.36
C LEU A 240 15.28 -3.73 -7.81
N GLU A 241 14.70 -4.42 -8.80
CA GLU A 241 15.14 -5.73 -9.26
C GLU A 241 16.66 -5.84 -9.53
N PRO A 242 17.33 -4.86 -10.18
CA PRO A 242 18.78 -4.90 -10.36
C PRO A 242 19.58 -4.96 -9.05
N PHE A 243 19.12 -4.27 -8.00
CA PHE A 243 19.77 -4.27 -6.70
C PHE A 243 19.53 -5.59 -5.96
N ARG A 244 18.29 -6.11 -5.99
CA ARG A 244 17.92 -7.39 -5.36
C ARG A 244 18.58 -8.59 -6.00
N LYS A 245 18.65 -8.62 -7.33
CA LYS A 245 19.40 -9.63 -8.09
C LYS A 245 20.92 -9.44 -8.00
N ARG A 246 21.38 -8.39 -7.30
CA ARG A 246 22.80 -8.11 -7.06
C ARG A 246 23.61 -8.10 -8.37
N ILE A 247 23.04 -7.56 -9.45
CA ILE A 247 23.65 -7.65 -10.80
C ILE A 247 24.96 -6.86 -10.95
N PHE A 248 25.30 -6.05 -9.94
CA PHE A 248 26.50 -5.23 -9.88
C PHE A 248 27.64 -5.91 -9.11
N VAL A 249 27.33 -7.01 -8.41
CA VAL A 249 28.29 -7.75 -7.62
C VAL A 249 29.42 -8.30 -8.48
N GLY A 250 30.66 -8.08 -8.04
CA GLY A 250 31.87 -8.59 -8.71
C GLY A 250 32.29 -7.81 -9.96
N LYS A 251 31.59 -6.72 -10.30
CA LYS A 251 32.01 -5.82 -11.38
C LYS A 251 33.12 -4.88 -10.90
N ALA A 252 34.13 -4.68 -11.74
CA ALA A 252 35.17 -3.67 -11.52
C ALA A 252 34.61 -2.27 -11.80
N LEU A 253 33.96 -1.67 -10.80
CA LEU A 253 33.33 -0.35 -10.92
C LEU A 253 34.26 0.77 -10.46
N ASN A 254 34.30 1.86 -11.23
CA ASN A 254 34.99 3.08 -10.82
C ASN A 254 34.11 3.97 -9.93
N ASP A 255 34.72 4.96 -9.29
CA ASP A 255 34.08 5.91 -8.38
C ASP A 255 32.84 6.60 -9.00
N GLY A 256 32.89 6.98 -10.28
CA GLY A 256 31.75 7.61 -10.98
C GLY A 256 30.57 6.66 -11.21
N GLU A 257 30.84 5.38 -11.49
CA GLU A 257 29.81 4.35 -11.63
C GLU A 257 29.15 4.04 -10.28
N ILE A 258 29.94 4.00 -9.20
CA ILE A 258 29.44 3.84 -7.83
C ILE A 258 28.55 5.03 -7.44
N GLU A 259 28.94 6.27 -7.80
CA GLU A 259 28.10 7.45 -7.58
C GLU A 259 26.77 7.33 -8.34
N LEU A 260 26.80 6.84 -9.59
CA LEU A 260 25.58 6.63 -10.36
C LEU A 260 24.65 5.58 -9.72
N LEU A 261 25.19 4.51 -9.15
CA LEU A 261 24.42 3.48 -8.45
C LEU A 261 23.77 4.03 -7.17
N ALA A 262 24.54 4.74 -6.33
CA ALA A 262 24.00 5.40 -5.14
C ALA A 262 22.88 6.38 -5.51
N ARG A 263 23.08 7.19 -6.55
CA ARG A 263 22.07 8.12 -7.07
C ARG A 263 20.84 7.42 -7.64
N ARG A 264 21.01 6.27 -8.29
CA ARG A 264 19.89 5.47 -8.79
C ARG A 264 19.02 5.01 -7.63
N LEU A 265 19.61 4.51 -6.54
CA LEU A 265 18.87 4.10 -5.35
C LEU A 265 18.16 5.28 -4.69
N GLN A 266 18.84 6.43 -4.52
CA GLN A 266 18.22 7.68 -4.01
C GLN A 266 17.00 8.10 -4.85
N ARG A 267 17.11 8.06 -6.19
CA ARG A 267 16.00 8.42 -7.08
C ARG A 267 14.81 7.47 -6.95
N ILE A 268 15.05 6.17 -6.79
CA ILE A 268 13.99 5.18 -6.52
C ILE A 268 13.31 5.53 -5.21
N MET A 269 14.07 5.74 -4.13
CA MET A 269 13.54 6.10 -2.82
C MET A 269 12.72 7.40 -2.87
N TRP A 270 13.17 8.41 -3.61
CA TRP A 270 12.45 9.68 -3.76
C TRP A 270 11.15 9.52 -4.57
N LYS A 271 11.25 8.86 -5.73
CA LYS A 271 10.13 8.68 -6.66
C LYS A 271 9.00 7.89 -6.01
N PHE A 272 9.34 6.81 -5.29
CA PHE A 272 8.37 5.88 -4.70
C PHE A 272 8.17 6.09 -3.19
N ARG A 273 8.53 7.26 -2.64
CA ARG A 273 8.49 7.52 -1.20
C ARG A 273 7.12 7.27 -0.55
N HIS A 274 6.02 7.54 -1.25
CA HIS A 274 4.68 7.30 -0.72
C HIS A 274 4.34 5.80 -0.58
N GLN A 275 4.94 4.95 -1.41
CA GLN A 275 4.79 3.50 -1.32
C GLN A 275 5.73 2.89 -0.27
N ILE A 276 6.97 3.40 -0.19
CA ILE A 276 8.01 2.92 0.73
C ILE A 276 7.67 3.31 2.18
N TRP A 277 7.21 4.55 2.39
CA TRP A 277 6.81 5.07 3.70
C TRP A 277 5.30 5.30 3.74
N ARG A 278 4.55 4.27 4.14
CA ARG A 278 3.08 4.33 4.34
C ARG A 278 2.67 5.34 5.43
N HIS A 279 3.57 5.61 6.37
CA HIS A 279 3.40 6.61 7.43
C HIS A 279 4.67 7.46 7.49
N ASN A 280 4.52 8.73 7.88
CA ASN A 280 5.63 9.70 7.98
C ASN A 280 6.44 9.79 6.68
N THR A 281 5.76 9.95 5.54
CA THR A 281 6.42 10.03 4.23
C THR A 281 7.39 11.23 4.19
N PRO A 282 8.67 11.02 3.81
CA PRO A 282 9.66 12.07 3.67
C PRO A 282 9.19 13.24 2.78
N GLN A 283 9.39 14.47 3.25
CA GLN A 283 9.05 15.71 2.53
C GLN A 283 10.29 16.37 1.92
N LYS A 284 11.49 16.09 2.45
CA LYS A 284 12.76 16.63 1.97
C LYS A 284 13.66 15.53 1.45
N HIS A 285 14.51 15.85 0.47
CA HIS A 285 15.43 14.87 -0.14
C HIS A 285 16.42 14.26 0.87
N LEU A 286 16.83 15.00 1.90
CA LEU A 286 17.75 14.45 2.91
C LEU A 286 17.09 13.39 3.81
N GLU A 287 15.76 13.44 3.95
CA GLU A 287 15.01 12.50 4.79
C GLU A 287 14.89 11.10 4.18
N ILE A 288 15.04 10.96 2.85
CA ILE A 288 15.06 9.65 2.19
C ILE A 288 16.44 8.97 2.26
N LEU A 289 17.50 9.67 2.70
CA LEU A 289 18.87 9.12 2.78
C LEU A 289 18.99 8.26 4.05
N ASP A 290 18.17 7.22 4.15
CA ASP A 290 18.06 6.31 5.28
C ASP A 290 18.61 4.93 4.87
N PRO A 291 19.81 4.55 5.36
CA PRO A 291 20.41 3.26 5.06
C PRO A 291 19.55 2.07 5.45
N LYS A 292 18.86 2.13 6.60
CA LYS A 292 17.98 1.03 7.04
C LYS A 292 16.90 0.78 6.01
N LYS A 293 16.23 1.85 5.54
CA LYS A 293 15.19 1.73 4.52
C LYS A 293 15.74 1.23 3.19
N ALA A 294 16.91 1.72 2.78
CA ALA A 294 17.57 1.24 1.57
C ALA A 294 17.93 -0.25 1.63
N ILE A 295 18.43 -0.73 2.77
CA ILE A 295 18.73 -2.15 3.05
C ILE A 295 17.47 -3.01 2.96
N GLU A 296 16.39 -2.59 3.63
CA GLU A 296 15.10 -3.29 3.58
C GLU A 296 14.53 -3.37 2.15
N LEU A 297 14.74 -2.33 1.32
CA LEU A 297 14.25 -2.31 -0.07
C LEU A 297 14.98 -3.27 -1.00
N ILE A 298 16.23 -3.62 -0.69
CA ILE A 298 17.00 -4.60 -1.46
C ILE A 298 16.87 -6.02 -0.89
N ASP A 299 15.84 -6.26 -0.06
CA ASP A 299 15.47 -7.52 0.56
C ASP A 299 16.48 -8.06 1.59
N TYR A 300 17.26 -7.17 2.21
CA TYR A 300 18.08 -7.49 3.37
C TYR A 300 17.36 -7.15 4.67
N ILE A 301 17.55 -7.98 5.69
CA ILE A 301 17.10 -7.75 7.05
C ILE A 301 18.11 -6.83 7.73
N TYR A 302 17.64 -5.70 8.28
CA TYR A 302 18.47 -4.80 9.08
C TYR A 302 18.23 -5.04 10.57
N GLN A 303 19.30 -5.38 11.29
CA GLN A 303 19.29 -5.61 12.74
C GLN A 303 20.33 -4.71 13.42
N THR A 304 20.00 -4.29 14.64
CA THR A 304 20.91 -3.49 15.49
C THR A 304 21.17 -4.24 16.77
N GLU A 305 22.44 -4.30 17.18
CA GLU A 305 22.88 -4.97 18.41
C GLU A 305 23.57 -3.96 19.34
N SER A 306 23.57 -4.21 20.66
CA SER A 306 24.27 -3.35 21.60
C SER A 306 25.78 -3.36 21.40
N SER A 307 26.34 -4.51 21.01
CA SER A 307 27.72 -4.69 20.60
C SER A 307 27.79 -5.96 19.73
N LEU A 308 28.67 -5.97 18.72
CA LEU A 308 28.93 -7.16 17.89
C LEU A 308 30.18 -7.94 18.35
N GLY A 309 30.76 -7.54 19.49
CA GLY A 309 31.95 -8.16 20.06
C GLY A 309 33.20 -7.30 19.92
N ILE A 310 34.16 -7.54 20.82
CA ILE A 310 35.45 -6.88 20.89
C ILE A 310 36.53 -7.88 20.45
N HIS A 311 37.38 -7.45 19.54
CA HIS A 311 38.55 -8.18 19.07
C HIS A 311 39.82 -7.48 19.57
N ILE A 312 40.88 -8.25 19.84
CA ILE A 312 42.18 -7.71 20.24
C ILE A 312 43.14 -7.92 19.09
N GLU A 313 43.68 -6.83 18.54
CA GLU A 313 44.68 -6.86 17.48
C GLU A 313 45.86 -5.93 17.83
N ASP A 314 47.09 -6.44 17.73
CA ASP A 314 48.33 -5.72 18.07
C ASP A 314 48.28 -4.99 19.44
N GLY A 315 47.60 -5.61 20.44
CA GLY A 315 47.43 -5.06 21.79
C GLY A 315 46.36 -3.97 21.92
N LYS A 316 45.62 -3.66 20.86
CA LYS A 316 44.49 -2.71 20.85
C LYS A 316 43.16 -3.46 20.71
N GLN A 317 42.16 -3.01 21.45
CA GLN A 317 40.79 -3.52 21.34
C GLN A 317 40.07 -2.79 20.20
N PHE A 318 39.54 -3.54 19.24
CA PHE A 318 38.69 -3.07 18.15
C PHE A 318 37.32 -3.71 18.27
N GLU A 319 36.28 -2.89 18.24
CA GLU A 319 34.91 -3.38 18.28
C GLU A 319 34.34 -3.45 16.86
N THR A 320 33.65 -4.55 16.55
CA THR A 320 32.99 -4.71 15.26
C THR A 320 31.80 -3.76 15.15
N ALA A 321 31.85 -2.84 14.19
CA ALA A 321 30.80 -1.83 14.00
C ALA A 321 29.65 -2.32 13.10
N GLY A 322 29.92 -3.19 12.13
CA GLY A 322 28.96 -3.72 11.17
C GLY A 322 29.32 -5.14 10.73
N LEU A 323 28.31 -5.90 10.31
CA LEU A 323 28.49 -7.26 9.79
C LEU A 323 27.40 -7.58 8.77
N ILE A 324 27.79 -8.17 7.63
CA ILE A 324 26.89 -8.62 6.58
C ILE A 324 26.98 -10.13 6.35
N ASP A 325 25.82 -10.78 6.31
CA ASP A 325 25.65 -12.17 5.88
C ASP A 325 24.80 -12.16 4.59
N ASN A 326 25.44 -12.23 3.41
CA ASN A 326 24.68 -12.26 2.16
C ASN A 326 24.03 -13.62 1.86
N GLN A 327 24.36 -14.69 2.59
CA GLN A 327 23.66 -15.97 2.44
C GLN A 327 22.27 -15.90 3.09
N LYS A 328 22.21 -15.27 4.26
CA LYS A 328 20.95 -15.05 4.99
C LYS A 328 20.27 -13.72 4.62
N ALA A 329 20.93 -12.87 3.84
CA ALA A 329 20.53 -11.51 3.55
C ALA A 329 20.28 -10.69 4.82
N ILE A 330 21.23 -10.69 5.76
CA ILE A 330 21.13 -9.97 7.04
C ILE A 330 22.31 -9.01 7.18
N ILE A 331 22.03 -7.79 7.64
CA ILE A 331 23.01 -6.79 8.06
C ILE A 331 22.79 -6.49 9.53
N HIS A 332 23.85 -6.63 10.33
CA HIS A 332 23.91 -6.23 11.72
C HIS A 332 24.75 -4.95 11.87
N VAL A 333 24.29 -4.01 12.68
CA VAL A 333 25.05 -2.79 13.02
C VAL A 333 25.10 -2.61 14.53
N SER A 334 26.30 -2.37 15.06
CA SER A 334 26.51 -2.06 16.48
C SER A 334 26.01 -0.66 16.82
N LEU A 335 25.34 -0.52 17.97
CA LEU A 335 24.94 0.77 18.52
C LEU A 335 26.01 1.41 19.42
N ASN A 336 27.16 0.75 19.63
CA ASN A 336 28.25 1.27 20.48
C ASN A 336 29.11 2.33 19.77
N ALA A 337 28.48 3.29 19.11
CA ALA A 337 29.13 4.42 18.45
C ALA A 337 28.17 5.62 18.40
N SER A 338 28.68 6.79 17.99
CA SER A 338 27.82 7.96 17.79
C SER A 338 26.78 7.70 16.68
N PRO A 339 25.59 8.31 16.73
CA PRO A 339 24.53 8.11 15.73
C PRO A 339 24.99 8.31 14.28
N ASP A 340 25.87 9.28 14.04
CA ASP A 340 26.43 9.55 12.71
C ASP A 340 27.36 8.43 12.23
N THR A 341 28.09 7.79 13.15
CA THR A 341 28.95 6.64 12.87
C THR A 341 28.11 5.42 12.56
N VAL A 342 27.11 5.12 13.40
CA VAL A 342 26.14 4.03 13.17
C VAL A 342 25.47 4.18 11.80
N ARG A 343 25.06 5.40 11.44
CA ARG A 343 24.44 5.68 10.14
C ARG A 343 25.41 5.48 8.97
N PHE A 344 26.66 5.91 9.11
CA PHE A 344 27.67 5.68 8.07
C PHE A 344 27.99 4.19 7.92
N THR A 345 28.19 3.47 9.02
CA THR A 345 28.40 2.02 9.03
C THR A 345 27.24 1.27 8.37
N ALA A 346 25.98 1.60 8.69
CA ALA A 346 24.83 1.01 8.02
C ALA A 346 24.86 1.26 6.49
N SER A 347 25.26 2.45 6.06
CA SER A 347 25.40 2.76 4.63
C SER A 347 26.58 2.01 3.98
N HIS A 348 27.63 1.72 4.75
CA HIS A 348 28.79 0.96 4.31
C HIS A 348 28.43 -0.51 4.09
N GLU A 349 27.69 -1.12 5.02
CA GLU A 349 27.13 -2.47 4.82
C GLU A 349 26.15 -2.53 3.64
N LEU A 350 25.34 -1.48 3.42
CA LEU A 350 24.54 -1.35 2.21
C LEU A 350 25.41 -1.32 0.94
N GLY A 351 26.56 -0.64 0.98
CA GLY A 351 27.55 -0.66 -0.09
C GLY A 351 28.02 -2.08 -0.42
N HIS A 352 28.34 -2.88 0.61
CA HIS A 352 28.67 -4.29 0.43
C HIS A 352 27.54 -5.10 -0.19
N ALA A 353 26.31 -4.95 0.32
CA ALA A 353 25.15 -5.66 -0.20
C ALA A 353 24.93 -5.42 -1.70
N VAL A 354 25.18 -4.19 -2.16
CA VAL A 354 25.00 -3.77 -3.55
C VAL A 354 26.16 -4.18 -4.46
N LEU A 355 27.41 -4.08 -3.99
CA LEU A 355 28.60 -4.12 -4.85
C LEU A 355 29.43 -5.41 -4.75
N HIS A 356 29.32 -6.18 -3.66
CA HIS A 356 30.31 -7.20 -3.33
C HIS A 356 29.66 -8.56 -3.07
N ALA A 357 30.33 -9.65 -3.49
CA ALA A 357 29.80 -11.02 -3.45
C ALA A 357 30.03 -11.70 -2.10
N GLN A 358 31.19 -11.42 -1.51
CA GLN A 358 31.68 -12.12 -0.34
C GLN A 358 30.83 -11.76 0.88
N SER A 359 30.34 -12.81 1.54
CA SER A 359 29.81 -12.76 2.90
C SER A 359 30.92 -13.23 3.82
N GLY A 360 31.19 -12.50 4.88
CA GLY A 360 32.15 -12.96 5.87
C GLY A 360 32.61 -11.84 6.78
N LEU A 361 32.64 -12.14 8.09
CA LEU A 361 33.22 -11.35 9.17
C LEU A 361 34.28 -10.36 8.64
N HIS A 362 34.02 -9.07 8.80
CA HIS A 362 35.00 -8.01 8.58
C HIS A 362 36.17 -8.19 9.56
N ARG A 363 37.11 -9.06 9.19
CA ARG A 363 38.37 -9.28 9.90
C ARG A 363 39.38 -8.22 9.49
N ASP A 364 39.98 -7.52 10.43
CA ASP A 364 41.34 -7.04 10.23
C ASP A 364 42.28 -8.27 10.26
N ARG A 365 42.98 -8.50 9.14
CA ARG A 365 43.93 -9.60 8.78
C ARG A 365 43.40 -11.04 8.52
N PRO A 366 43.97 -11.79 7.53
CA PRO A 366 43.67 -13.21 7.31
C PRO A 366 44.62 -14.17 8.05
N LEU A 367 44.08 -15.34 8.43
CA LEU A 367 44.83 -16.59 8.65
C LEU A 367 45.05 -17.38 7.35
N ASP A 368 44.39 -17.02 6.25
CA ASP A 368 44.53 -17.66 4.93
C ASP A 368 44.87 -16.59 3.88
N GLY A 369 46.03 -16.71 3.23
CA GLY A 369 46.68 -15.69 2.40
C GLY A 369 45.94 -15.24 1.12
N GLY A 370 44.76 -14.62 1.28
CA GLY A 370 44.12 -13.82 0.23
C GLY A 370 44.86 -12.50 -0.02
N ASP A 371 44.76 -11.99 -1.25
CA ASP A 371 45.51 -10.83 -1.72
C ASP A 371 45.01 -9.53 -1.07
N ARG A 372 45.86 -8.93 -0.22
CA ARG A 372 45.55 -7.74 0.61
C ARG A 372 45.02 -6.56 -0.22
N GLN A 373 45.50 -6.43 -1.45
CA GLN A 373 45.12 -5.37 -2.38
C GLN A 373 43.64 -5.43 -2.80
N VAL A 374 43.05 -6.62 -2.90
CA VAL A 374 41.65 -6.81 -3.31
C VAL A 374 40.68 -6.40 -2.19
N LYS A 375 41.08 -6.65 -0.93
CA LYS A 375 40.29 -6.24 0.24
C LYS A 375 40.26 -4.71 0.39
N ASP A 376 41.40 -4.06 0.22
CA ASP A 376 41.49 -2.58 0.29
C ASP A 376 40.61 -1.89 -0.78
N ILE A 377 40.50 -2.48 -1.99
CA ILE A 377 39.62 -1.94 -3.04
C ILE A 377 38.14 -2.08 -2.66
N THR A 378 37.75 -3.22 -2.09
CA THR A 378 36.37 -3.53 -1.70
C THR A 378 35.87 -2.56 -0.62
N GLU A 379 36.65 -2.38 0.45
CA GLU A 379 36.34 -1.44 1.53
C GLU A 379 36.25 0.00 1.01
N ARG A 380 37.19 0.40 0.15
CA ARG A 380 37.16 1.72 -0.51
C ARG A 380 35.89 1.91 -1.32
N GLN A 381 35.43 0.90 -2.06
CA GLN A 381 34.22 0.99 -2.87
C GLN A 381 32.95 1.10 -1.99
N ALA A 382 32.87 0.38 -0.88
CA ALA A 382 31.79 0.50 0.10
C ALA A 382 31.75 1.88 0.77
N ASP A 383 32.91 2.43 1.14
CA ASP A 383 33.04 3.80 1.67
C ASP A 383 32.64 4.86 0.65
N LYS A 384 33.03 4.68 -0.62
CA LYS A 384 32.62 5.57 -1.71
C LYS A 384 31.11 5.52 -1.93
N PHE A 385 30.52 4.32 -1.95
CA PHE A 385 29.07 4.17 -2.03
C PHE A 385 28.38 4.92 -0.89
N SER A 386 28.85 4.74 0.35
CA SER A 386 28.30 5.42 1.53
C SER A 386 28.41 6.93 1.45
N THR A 387 29.56 7.41 1.01
CA THR A 387 29.82 8.83 0.79
C THR A 387 28.85 9.41 -0.22
N TYR A 388 28.62 8.73 -1.35
CA TYR A 388 27.69 9.20 -2.39
C TYR A 388 26.22 9.06 -1.98
N PHE A 389 25.89 8.02 -1.23
CA PHE A 389 24.53 7.78 -0.74
C PHE A 389 24.13 8.80 0.33
N LEU A 390 24.99 9.06 1.32
CA LEU A 390 24.70 9.96 2.45
C LEU A 390 25.02 11.42 2.16
N MET A 391 26.00 11.70 1.31
CA MET A 391 26.47 13.06 0.97
C MET A 391 26.47 13.30 -0.55
N PRO A 392 25.29 13.26 -1.20
CA PRO A 392 25.16 13.47 -2.63
C PRO A 392 25.57 14.90 -3.04
N LYS A 393 26.39 15.01 -4.09
CA LYS A 393 26.94 16.31 -4.54
C LYS A 393 25.87 17.35 -4.88
N LEU A 394 24.73 16.90 -5.41
CA LEU A 394 23.60 17.76 -5.77
C LEU A 394 22.96 18.47 -4.58
N HIS A 395 23.17 17.96 -3.36
CA HIS A 395 22.68 18.60 -2.14
C HIS A 395 23.81 19.29 -1.37
N ILE A 396 25.03 18.73 -1.37
CA ILE A 396 26.18 19.33 -0.69
C ILE A 396 26.58 20.66 -1.32
N ILE A 397 26.68 20.75 -2.64
CA ILE A 397 27.15 21.97 -3.32
C ILE A 397 26.24 23.17 -3.03
N PRO A 398 24.90 23.08 -3.19
CA PRO A 398 24.02 24.18 -2.79
C PRO A 398 24.06 24.47 -1.29
N ALA A 399 24.14 23.44 -0.44
CA ALA A 399 24.22 23.62 1.01
C ALA A 399 25.49 24.38 1.44
N PHE A 400 26.61 24.13 0.76
CA PHE A 400 27.87 24.84 0.93
C PHE A 400 27.78 26.29 0.44
N LYS A 401 27.34 26.48 -0.82
CA LYS A 401 27.22 27.81 -1.43
C LYS A 401 26.30 28.73 -0.64
N ASN A 402 25.18 28.21 -0.13
CA ASN A 402 24.24 28.98 0.68
C ASN A 402 24.78 29.42 2.04
N ARG A 403 25.79 28.72 2.57
CA ARG A 403 26.42 29.01 3.87
C ARG A 403 27.61 29.94 3.72
N PHE A 404 28.51 29.62 2.81
CA PHE A 404 29.79 30.31 2.66
C PHE A 404 29.83 31.31 1.50
N LEU A 405 28.72 31.44 0.76
CA LEU A 405 28.53 32.43 -0.31
C LEU A 405 29.56 32.32 -1.43
N THR A 406 30.13 31.14 -1.64
CA THR A 406 31.16 30.86 -2.65
C THR A 406 30.99 29.46 -3.23
N ASP A 407 31.49 29.28 -4.46
CA ASP A 407 31.59 27.98 -5.11
C ASP A 407 32.84 27.19 -4.66
N SER A 408 33.88 27.88 -4.20
CA SER A 408 35.07 27.31 -3.57
C SER A 408 35.61 28.26 -2.51
N PHE A 409 35.90 27.74 -1.31
CA PHE A 409 36.37 28.56 -0.21
C PHE A 409 37.89 28.66 -0.21
N SER A 410 38.38 29.89 -0.30
CA SER A 410 39.80 30.24 -0.15
C SER A 410 39.97 31.20 1.02
N ILE A 411 41.12 31.12 1.69
CA ILE A 411 41.45 31.99 2.82
C ILE A 411 41.92 33.35 2.30
N ASN A 412 41.26 34.42 2.75
CA ASN A 412 41.59 35.84 2.55
C ASN A 412 41.02 36.67 3.71
N GLU A 413 41.32 37.97 3.76
CA GLU A 413 40.86 38.85 4.86
C GLU A 413 39.35 38.78 5.10
N SER A 414 38.56 38.85 4.03
CA SER A 414 37.09 38.85 4.11
C SER A 414 36.54 37.53 4.64
N THR A 415 37.04 36.40 4.13
CA THR A 415 36.59 35.06 4.51
C THR A 415 37.08 34.65 5.90
N ALA A 416 38.29 35.07 6.30
CA ALA A 416 38.83 34.82 7.64
C ALA A 416 38.02 35.56 8.72
N PHE A 417 37.74 36.84 8.47
CA PHE A 417 36.88 37.64 9.33
C PHE A 417 35.44 37.08 9.38
N ALA A 418 34.85 36.75 8.22
CA ALA A 418 33.49 36.23 8.15
C ALA A 418 33.32 34.87 8.83
N LEU A 419 34.32 33.99 8.78
CA LEU A 419 34.26 32.65 9.35
C LEU A 419 34.51 32.63 10.86
N SER A 420 35.47 33.42 11.35
CA SER A 420 35.95 33.27 12.72
C SER A 420 36.31 34.58 13.43
N ALA A 421 36.15 35.74 12.78
CA ALA A 421 36.61 37.04 13.27
C ALA A 421 38.12 37.07 13.63
N LYS A 422 38.91 36.22 12.97
CA LYS A 422 40.36 36.08 13.14
C LYS A 422 41.12 36.69 11.97
N SER A 423 42.43 36.93 12.17
CA SER A 423 43.32 37.29 11.07
C SER A 423 43.53 36.12 10.10
N VAL A 424 44.08 36.41 8.93
CA VAL A 424 44.42 35.39 7.93
C VAL A 424 45.46 34.41 8.50
N GLU A 425 46.50 34.92 9.17
CA GLU A 425 47.57 34.13 9.78
C GLU A 425 47.04 33.21 10.89
N GLU A 426 46.15 33.72 11.74
CA GLU A 426 45.51 32.94 12.79
C GLU A 426 44.65 31.81 12.21
N LEU A 427 43.89 32.08 11.15
CA LEU A 427 43.07 31.06 10.50
C LEU A 427 43.95 29.98 9.83
N ILE A 428 45.01 30.38 9.11
CA ILE A 428 45.96 29.45 8.49
C ILE A 428 46.62 28.57 9.56
N THR A 429 47.05 29.15 10.68
CA THR A 429 47.70 28.42 11.78
C THR A 429 46.75 27.41 12.42
N ASN A 430 45.47 27.77 12.57
CA ASN A 430 44.45 26.88 13.13
C ASN A 430 44.11 25.72 12.18
N CYS A 431 43.94 26.02 10.89
CA CYS A 431 43.59 25.00 9.89
C CYS A 431 44.77 24.10 9.51
N ARG A 432 46.00 24.62 9.52
CA ARG A 432 47.28 23.95 9.16
C ARG A 432 47.40 23.50 7.70
N ASP A 433 46.38 22.85 7.16
CA ASP A 433 46.36 22.31 5.80
C ASP A 433 44.95 22.36 5.17
N ARG A 434 44.85 21.85 3.94
CA ARG A 434 43.59 21.75 3.20
C ARG A 434 42.53 20.93 3.95
N TYR A 435 42.92 19.90 4.69
CA TYR A 435 42.00 19.05 5.44
C TYR A 435 41.45 19.75 6.68
N GLY A 436 42.29 20.46 7.43
CA GLY A 436 41.85 21.22 8.60
C GLY A 436 40.96 22.39 8.22
N LEU A 437 41.18 23.04 7.06
CA LEU A 437 40.22 24.02 6.53
C LEU A 437 38.86 23.36 6.19
N ALA A 438 38.88 22.19 5.55
CA ALA A 438 37.67 21.46 5.24
C ALA A 438 36.92 21.02 6.52
N LEU A 439 37.65 20.64 7.57
CA LEU A 439 37.10 20.26 8.87
C LEU A 439 36.45 21.45 9.58
N GLU A 440 37.10 22.61 9.57
CA GLU A 440 36.57 23.85 10.11
C GLU A 440 35.25 24.22 9.43
N LEU A 441 35.20 24.19 8.09
CA LEU A 441 33.98 24.49 7.33
C LEU A 441 32.89 23.43 7.50
N ALA A 442 33.25 22.15 7.61
CA ALA A 442 32.29 21.08 7.87
C ALA A 442 31.60 21.22 9.23
N ASN A 443 32.31 21.77 10.23
CA ASN A 443 31.82 21.97 11.59
C ASN A 443 31.20 23.35 11.83
N SER A 444 31.53 24.36 11.02
CA SER A 444 31.07 25.72 11.23
C SER A 444 29.54 25.85 11.27
N GLU A 445 29.04 26.65 12.21
CA GLU A 445 27.62 27.00 12.39
C GLU A 445 27.37 28.50 12.20
N PHE A 446 28.39 29.22 11.74
CA PHE A 446 28.36 30.66 11.60
C PHE A 446 29.22 31.11 10.42
N TYR A 447 28.69 32.04 9.63
CA TYR A 447 29.46 32.74 8.62
C TYR A 447 28.83 34.09 8.33
N ASN A 448 29.65 35.15 8.30
CA ASN A 448 29.26 36.49 7.91
C ASN A 448 28.02 37.03 8.67
N GLY A 449 28.01 36.88 10.00
CA GLY A 449 26.92 37.36 10.84
C GLY A 449 25.67 36.47 10.86
N LYS A 450 25.65 35.35 10.13
CA LYS A 450 24.50 34.44 10.03
C LYS A 450 24.80 33.10 10.69
N HIS A 451 23.94 32.71 11.62
CA HIS A 451 23.95 31.39 12.23
C HIS A 451 23.20 30.36 11.36
N PHE A 452 23.71 29.14 11.28
CA PHE A 452 23.10 28.01 10.56
C PHE A 452 23.52 26.67 11.16
N LEU A 453 22.80 25.59 10.82
CA LEU A 453 23.24 24.24 11.16
C LEU A 453 24.47 23.87 10.31
N SER A 454 25.52 23.31 10.91
CA SER A 454 26.69 22.87 10.14
C SER A 454 26.33 21.85 9.07
N ILE A 455 27.11 21.78 7.99
CA ILE A 455 26.82 20.85 6.88
C ILE A 455 26.90 19.40 7.39
N ALA A 456 27.86 19.08 8.27
CA ALA A 456 27.95 17.75 8.88
C ALA A 456 26.66 17.37 9.64
N LYS A 457 26.14 18.29 10.48
CA LYS A 457 24.90 18.05 11.24
C LYS A 457 23.66 18.00 10.34
N GLU A 458 23.57 18.84 9.30
CA GLU A 458 22.46 18.79 8.33
C GLU A 458 22.38 17.44 7.63
N PHE A 459 23.53 16.89 7.24
CA PHE A 459 23.63 15.61 6.56
C PHE A 459 23.72 14.41 7.50
N ARG A 460 23.77 14.61 8.83
CA ARG A 460 23.86 13.56 9.87
C ARG A 460 25.02 12.58 9.63
N VAL A 461 26.20 13.15 9.42
CA VAL A 461 27.46 12.43 9.20
C VAL A 461 28.55 13.09 10.05
N SER A 462 29.64 12.35 10.30
CA SER A 462 30.76 12.91 11.07
C SER A 462 31.39 14.10 10.34
N GLN A 463 31.93 15.04 11.12
CA GLN A 463 32.66 16.20 10.59
C GLN A 463 33.82 15.77 9.68
N LYS A 464 34.51 14.67 10.05
CA LYS A 464 35.61 14.10 9.25
C LYS A 464 35.14 13.59 7.90
N ALA A 465 34.02 12.86 7.85
CA ALA A 465 33.46 12.36 6.60
C ALA A 465 33.00 13.51 5.69
N MET A 466 32.37 14.53 6.27
CA MET A 466 31.97 15.73 5.54
C MET A 466 33.18 16.50 5.01
N ALA A 467 34.22 16.71 5.81
CA ALA A 467 35.45 17.38 5.39
C ALA A 467 36.09 16.71 4.17
N THR A 468 36.24 15.37 4.21
CA THR A 468 36.71 14.57 3.07
C THR A 468 35.83 14.82 1.84
N ARG A 469 34.50 14.82 2.02
CA ARG A 469 33.56 15.04 0.92
C ARG A 469 33.65 16.45 0.31
N LEU A 470 33.86 17.48 1.12
CA LEU A 470 34.06 18.85 0.62
C LEU A 470 35.33 18.96 -0.26
N ILE A 471 36.41 18.27 0.13
CA ILE A 471 37.65 18.19 -0.64
C ILE A 471 37.43 17.45 -1.96
N GLU A 472 36.77 16.28 -1.92
CA GLU A 472 36.46 15.50 -3.13
C GLU A 472 35.64 16.28 -4.17
N LEU A 473 34.77 17.19 -3.70
CA LEU A 473 33.95 18.04 -4.54
C LEU A 473 34.65 19.32 -4.99
N ASN A 474 35.94 19.47 -4.66
CA ASN A 474 36.75 20.66 -4.96
C ASN A 474 36.14 21.97 -4.42
N LEU A 475 35.50 21.92 -3.25
CA LEU A 475 34.91 23.09 -2.58
C LEU A 475 35.91 23.84 -1.69
N ILE A 476 37.14 23.31 -1.57
CA ILE A 476 38.19 23.81 -0.68
C ILE A 476 39.44 24.14 -1.51
N ASP A 477 39.84 25.41 -1.49
CA ASP A 477 41.07 25.93 -2.09
C ASP A 477 42.00 26.45 -1.00
N PHE A 478 43.11 25.73 -0.76
CA PHE A 478 44.12 26.11 0.23
C PHE A 478 45.34 26.82 -0.40
N SER A 479 45.34 27.02 -1.72
CA SER A 479 46.49 27.60 -2.45
C SER A 479 46.78 29.06 -2.09
N SER A 480 45.77 29.79 -1.59
CA SER A 480 45.96 31.17 -1.12
C SER A 480 46.73 31.22 0.19
N ALA A 481 46.51 30.25 1.08
CA ALA A 481 47.23 30.12 2.34
C ALA A 481 48.70 29.72 2.12
N GLU A 482 48.95 28.79 1.19
CA GLU A 482 50.31 28.39 0.81
C GLU A 482 51.11 29.57 0.26
N ARG A 483 50.50 30.39 -0.61
CA ARG A 483 51.14 31.62 -1.13
C ARG A 483 51.43 32.64 -0.03
N HIS A 484 50.52 32.79 0.93
CA HIS A 484 50.69 33.73 2.05
C HIS A 484 51.83 33.32 2.99
N LEU A 485 52.00 32.01 3.24
CA LEU A 485 53.11 31.48 4.03
C LEU A 485 54.47 31.68 3.32
N VAL A 486 54.51 31.55 1.99
CA VAL A 486 55.72 31.77 1.18
C VAL A 486 56.10 33.25 1.09
N SER A 487 55.13 34.18 1.14
CA SER A 487 55.42 35.63 1.17
C SER A 487 55.81 36.18 2.54
N ALA A 488 55.56 35.41 3.61
CA ALA A 488 55.85 35.79 5.00
C ALA A 488 57.20 35.25 5.53
N THR A 489 57.83 34.34 4.78
CA THR A 489 59.22 33.88 4.95
C THR A 489 60.15 34.65 4.04
#